data_AF-A0A7S2CEJ8-F1
#
_entry.id   AF-A0A7S2CEJ8-F1
#
_cell.length_a   1.000
_cell.length_b   1.000
_cell.length_c   1.000
_cell.angle_alpha   90.00
_cell.angle_beta   90.00
_cell.angle_gamma   90.00
#
_symmetry.space_group_name_H-M   'P 1'
#
loop_
_entity.id
_entity.type
_entity.pdbx_description
1 polymer ?
#
loop_
_entity_poly.entity_id
_entity_poly.type
_entity_poly.pdbx_seq_one_letter_code
_entity_poly.pdbx_strand_id
1 'polypeptide(L)'
;YALCFGYRVHPVYNFGECDTFYTFHWLAKLRMKLNAFKIPAVFFFGNVFMPLFPRTNINMHTFIGKAIELPKIDEPTKEDVDKWHKTYCDALQVLFDKHKAEAGRADAVLEMW
;
A
#
# COMPACT_ATOMS: atom_id res chain seq x y z
N TYR A 1 -8.14 6.09 16.53
CA TYR A 1 -8.74 7.42 16.27
C TYR A 1 -9.98 7.38 15.39
N ALA A 2 -9.98 6.70 14.23
CA ALA A 2 -11.14 6.71 13.33
C ALA A 2 -12.45 6.24 14.03
N LEU A 3 -12.37 5.24 14.90
CA LEU A 3 -13.49 4.76 15.73
C LEU A 3 -13.94 5.78 16.80
N CYS A 4 -13.06 6.60 17.34
CA CYS A 4 -13.42 7.62 18.35
C CYS A 4 -14.37 8.68 17.81
N PHE A 5 -14.31 8.93 16.50
CA PHE A 5 -15.04 9.99 15.84
C PHE A 5 -16.07 9.48 14.83
N GLY A 6 -16.22 8.15 14.68
CA GLY A 6 -17.17 7.55 13.73
C GLY A 6 -16.89 7.95 12.28
N TYR A 7 -15.63 7.92 11.87
CA TYR A 7 -15.23 8.35 10.52
C TYR A 7 -15.72 7.40 9.44
N ARG A 8 -15.99 7.98 8.26
CA ARG A 8 -16.24 7.22 7.04
C ARG A 8 -14.94 6.98 6.30
N VAL A 9 -14.52 5.72 6.20
CA VAL A 9 -13.23 5.34 5.61
C VAL A 9 -13.46 4.68 4.25
N HIS A 10 -12.71 5.09 3.25
CA HIS A 10 -12.74 4.47 1.92
C HIS A 10 -11.48 3.61 1.72
N PRO A 11 -11.62 2.32 1.36
CA PRO A 11 -10.46 1.54 0.92
C PRO A 11 -9.98 2.08 -0.43
N VAL A 12 -8.70 2.38 -0.51
CA VAL A 12 -8.05 2.91 -1.72
C VAL A 12 -6.86 2.04 -2.06
N TYR A 13 -6.73 1.65 -3.32
CA TYR A 13 -5.60 0.88 -3.81
C TYR A 13 -5.02 1.49 -5.08
N ASN A 14 -3.69 1.64 -5.11
CA ASN A 14 -2.93 2.19 -6.24
C ASN A 14 -2.11 1.09 -6.90
N PHE A 15 -2.48 0.70 -8.13
CA PHE A 15 -1.63 -0.14 -8.96
C PHE A 15 -0.54 0.70 -9.64
N GLY A 16 0.65 0.11 -9.81
CA GLY A 16 1.78 0.72 -10.54
C GLY A 16 2.68 1.63 -9.69
N GLU A 17 2.28 1.97 -8.47
CA GLU A 17 3.08 2.85 -7.59
C GLU A 17 4.49 2.30 -7.34
N CYS A 18 4.62 0.98 -7.12
CA CYS A 18 5.91 0.34 -6.89
C CYS A 18 6.84 0.35 -8.12
N ASP A 19 6.32 0.54 -9.34
CA ASP A 19 7.13 0.53 -10.57
C ASP A 19 7.69 1.92 -10.92
N THR A 20 7.27 2.96 -10.20
CA THR A 20 7.68 4.36 -10.41
C THR A 20 9.17 4.59 -10.24
N PHE A 21 9.87 3.71 -9.52
CA PHE A 21 11.32 3.73 -9.35
C PHE A 21 11.92 2.35 -9.63
N TYR A 22 13.08 2.33 -10.28
CA TYR A 22 13.91 1.14 -10.32
C TYR A 22 14.62 0.98 -8.99
N THR A 23 14.50 -0.20 -8.38
CA THR A 23 15.21 -0.54 -7.15
C THR A 23 16.24 -1.64 -7.43
N PHE A 24 17.45 -1.47 -6.91
CA PHE A 24 18.50 -2.48 -7.06
C PHE A 24 18.29 -3.65 -6.09
N HIS A 25 17.70 -4.74 -6.57
CA HIS A 25 17.39 -5.92 -5.74
C HIS A 25 18.60 -6.84 -5.46
N TRP A 26 19.66 -6.78 -6.26
CA TRP A 26 20.84 -7.65 -6.13
C TRP A 26 21.56 -7.57 -4.78
N LEU A 27 21.50 -6.42 -4.11
CA LEU A 27 22.09 -6.17 -2.79
C LEU A 27 21.05 -6.19 -1.67
N ALA A 28 19.86 -6.76 -1.89
CA ALA A 28 18.80 -6.77 -0.88
C ALA A 28 19.26 -7.37 0.46
N LYS A 29 20.02 -8.48 0.45
CA LYS A 29 20.56 -9.08 1.68
C LYS A 29 21.55 -8.16 2.40
N LEU A 30 22.42 -7.47 1.66
CA LEU A 30 23.37 -6.50 2.21
C LEU A 30 22.62 -5.28 2.78
N ARG A 31 21.65 -4.76 2.04
CA ARG A 31 20.78 -3.66 2.47
C ARG A 31 20.06 -3.99 3.77
N MET A 32 19.50 -5.20 3.91
CA MET A 32 18.83 -5.63 5.13
C MET A 32 19.81 -5.74 6.32
N LYS A 33 21.04 -6.23 6.09
CA LYS A 33 22.09 -6.22 7.12
C LYS A 33 22.47 -4.80 7.54
N LEU A 34 22.68 -3.89 6.59
CA LEU A 34 23.00 -2.48 6.87
C LEU A 34 21.87 -1.75 7.59
N ASN A 35 20.61 -2.08 7.26
CA ASN A 35 19.46 -1.53 7.95
C ASN A 35 19.42 -1.96 9.43
N ALA A 36 19.89 -3.17 9.78
CA ALA A 36 20.05 -3.58 11.18
C ALA A 36 21.05 -2.69 11.94
N PHE A 37 22.04 -2.12 11.24
CA PHE A 37 22.97 -1.11 11.77
C PHE A 37 22.45 0.33 11.61
N LYS A 38 21.17 0.54 11.27
CA LYS A 38 20.52 1.84 11.01
C LYS A 38 21.15 2.64 9.85
N ILE A 39 21.79 1.96 8.90
CA ILE A 39 22.35 2.58 7.69
C ILE A 39 21.37 2.33 6.52
N PRO A 40 20.67 3.36 6.02
CA PRO A 40 19.76 3.22 4.89
C PRO A 40 20.56 3.10 3.59
N ALA A 41 20.89 1.86 3.19
CA ALA A 41 21.59 1.56 1.94
C ALA A 41 20.61 1.25 0.79
N VAL A 42 19.63 2.12 0.57
CA VAL A 42 18.67 1.97 -0.54
C VAL A 42 19.19 2.73 -1.75
N PHE A 43 19.43 2.03 -2.85
CA PHE A 43 19.70 2.65 -4.14
C PHE A 43 18.49 2.48 -5.05
N PHE A 44 17.93 3.61 -5.46
CA PHE A 44 16.82 3.69 -6.39
C PHE A 44 17.07 4.82 -7.40
N PHE A 45 16.50 4.68 -8.59
CA PHE A 45 16.49 5.76 -9.58
C PHE A 45 15.22 5.68 -10.43
N GLY A 46 14.65 6.82 -10.80
CA GLY A 46 13.46 6.88 -11.65
C GLY A 46 13.79 7.36 -13.06
N ASN A 47 14.03 8.67 -13.24
CA ASN A 47 14.37 9.26 -14.54
C ASN A 47 15.89 9.25 -14.82
N VAL A 48 16.30 8.98 -16.05
CA VAL A 48 17.72 8.96 -16.46
C VAL A 48 18.39 10.33 -16.32
N PHE A 49 17.69 11.42 -16.62
CA PHE A 49 18.20 12.79 -16.50
C PHE A 49 18.06 13.34 -15.08
N MET A 50 17.09 12.84 -14.31
CA MET A 50 16.86 13.26 -12.94
C MET A 50 16.54 12.05 -12.03
N PRO A 51 17.57 11.35 -11.52
CA PRO A 51 17.41 10.07 -10.83
C PRO A 51 16.43 10.07 -9.64
N LEU A 52 16.27 11.22 -8.99
CA LEU A 52 15.36 11.39 -7.83
C LEU A 52 13.88 11.53 -8.23
N PHE A 53 13.58 11.81 -9.49
CA PHE A 53 12.20 11.93 -9.97
C PHE A 53 11.66 10.58 -10.41
N PRO A 54 10.36 10.30 -10.20
CA PRO A 54 9.73 9.07 -10.63
C PRO A 54 9.75 8.94 -12.16
N ARG A 55 9.62 7.70 -12.62
CA ARG A 55 9.46 7.38 -14.04
C ARG A 55 8.13 7.92 -14.55
N THR A 56 8.16 8.54 -15.73
CA THR A 56 6.97 9.11 -16.37
C THR A 56 6.19 8.12 -17.23
N ASN A 57 6.73 6.93 -17.47
CA ASN A 57 6.15 5.90 -18.34
C ASN A 57 5.42 4.78 -17.58
N ILE A 58 5.02 5.03 -16.34
CA ILE A 58 4.29 4.08 -15.50
C ILE A 58 2.83 4.49 -15.43
N ASN A 59 1.95 3.57 -15.81
CA ASN A 59 0.51 3.76 -15.64
C ASN A 59 0.15 3.49 -14.17
N MET A 60 -0.29 4.53 -13.47
CA MET A 60 -0.82 4.42 -12.13
C MET A 60 -2.34 4.38 -12.19
N HIS A 61 -2.94 3.33 -11.62
CA HIS A 61 -4.39 3.19 -11.55
C HIS A 61 -4.84 3.20 -10.09
N THR A 62 -5.54 4.25 -9.69
CA THR A 62 -6.13 4.40 -8.36
C THR A 62 -7.58 3.96 -8.38
N PHE A 63 -7.91 2.97 -7.56
CA PHE A 63 -9.28 2.53 -7.36
C PHE A 63 -9.73 2.87 -5.94
N ILE A 64 -10.97 3.34 -5.84
CA ILE A 64 -11.59 3.75 -4.58
C ILE A 64 -12.81 2.84 -4.36
N GLY A 65 -12.81 2.09 -3.28
CA GLY A 65 -13.91 1.22 -2.91
C GLY A 65 -15.02 1.94 -2.14
N LYS A 66 -16.05 1.16 -1.81
CA LYS A 66 -17.20 1.63 -1.06
C LYS A 66 -16.78 2.11 0.33
N ALA A 67 -17.38 3.20 0.78
CA ALA A 67 -17.20 3.73 2.12
C ALA A 67 -17.61 2.71 3.19
N ILE A 68 -16.79 2.60 4.24
CA ILE A 68 -17.05 1.86 5.46
C ILE A 68 -17.37 2.89 6.54
N GLU A 69 -18.62 2.89 6.99
CA GLU A 69 -19.08 3.72 8.10
C GLU A 69 -18.62 3.07 9.40
N LEU A 70 -17.70 3.74 10.13
CA LEU A 70 -17.25 3.24 11.41
C LEU A 70 -18.19 3.69 12.53
N PRO A 71 -18.48 2.82 13.52
CA PRO A 71 -19.20 3.24 14.70
C PRO A 71 -18.35 4.22 15.50
N LYS A 72 -19.02 5.15 16.19
CA LYS A 72 -18.38 6.01 17.19
C LYS A 72 -18.27 5.24 18.51
N ILE A 73 -17.05 5.06 19.01
CA ILE A 73 -16.73 4.39 20.27
C ILE A 73 -15.77 5.30 21.04
N ASP A 74 -16.16 5.82 22.20
CA ASP A 74 -15.37 6.82 22.93
C ASP A 74 -13.99 6.30 23.37
N GLU A 75 -13.94 5.07 23.89
CA GLU A 75 -12.71 4.36 24.25
C GLU A 75 -12.63 3.02 23.50
N PRO A 76 -12.15 2.99 22.24
CA PRO A 76 -12.09 1.76 21.47
C PRO A 76 -11.04 0.81 22.05
N THR A 77 -11.43 -0.45 22.22
CA THR A 77 -10.49 -1.50 22.62
C THR A 77 -9.62 -1.93 21.45
N LYS A 78 -8.54 -2.66 21.73
CA LYS A 78 -7.69 -3.24 20.66
C LYS A 78 -8.49 -4.21 19.79
N GLU A 79 -9.39 -4.97 20.38
CA GLU A 79 -10.25 -5.93 19.69
C GLU A 79 -11.24 -5.24 18.73
N ASP A 80 -11.78 -4.08 19.12
CA ASP A 80 -12.62 -3.27 18.24
C ASP A 80 -11.82 -2.76 17.04
N VAL A 81 -10.60 -2.27 17.28
CA VAL A 81 -9.71 -1.81 16.20
C VAL A 81 -9.39 -2.96 15.25
N ASP A 82 -9.00 -4.12 15.77
CA ASP A 82 -8.63 -5.29 14.96
C ASP A 82 -9.82 -5.78 14.11
N LYS A 83 -11.04 -5.77 14.66
CA LYS A 83 -12.27 -6.12 13.94
C LYS A 83 -12.53 -5.20 12.74
N TRP A 84 -12.48 -3.89 12.95
CA TRP A 84 -12.76 -2.92 11.88
C TRP A 84 -11.60 -2.80 10.89
N HIS A 85 -10.37 -2.99 11.37
CA HIS A 85 -9.20 -3.11 10.52
C HIS A 85 -9.31 -4.32 9.58
N LYS A 86 -9.69 -5.49 10.11
CA LYS A 86 -9.96 -6.67 9.28
C LYS A 86 -11.03 -6.41 8.22
N THR A 87 -12.13 -5.76 8.61
CA THR A 87 -13.20 -5.38 7.67
C THR A 87 -12.69 -4.48 6.53
N TYR A 88 -11.80 -3.55 6.86
CA TYR A 88 -11.14 -2.69 5.88
C TYR A 88 -10.21 -3.47 4.95
N CYS A 89 -9.39 -4.37 5.50
CA CYS A 89 -8.49 -5.24 4.73
C CYS A 89 -9.26 -6.18 3.79
N ASP A 90 -10.36 -6.78 4.25
CA ASP A 90 -11.22 -7.62 3.43
C ASP A 90 -11.81 -6.81 2.24
N ALA A 91 -12.24 -5.57 2.49
CA ALA A 91 -12.74 -4.67 1.44
C ALA A 91 -11.63 -4.26 0.45
N LEU A 92 -10.40 -4.05 0.93
CA LEU A 92 -9.24 -3.80 0.07
C LEU A 92 -8.90 -5.01 -0.80
N GLN A 93 -8.94 -6.22 -0.24
CA GLN A 93 -8.69 -7.45 -0.98
C GLN A 93 -9.71 -7.61 -2.13
N VAL A 94 -11.00 -7.38 -1.85
CA VAL A 94 -12.05 -7.41 -2.87
C VAL A 94 -11.83 -6.34 -3.95
N LEU A 95 -11.44 -5.12 -3.55
CA LEU A 95 -11.14 -4.03 -4.50
C LEU A 95 -9.96 -4.39 -5.40
N PHE A 96 -8.90 -4.97 -4.82
CA PHE A 96 -7.73 -5.44 -5.54
C PHE A 96 -8.09 -6.54 -6.54
N ASP A 97 -8.76 -7.61 -6.10
CA ASP A 97 -9.09 -8.75 -6.96
C ASP A 97 -10.01 -8.36 -8.11
N LYS A 98 -10.90 -7.40 -7.89
CA LYS A 98 -11.78 -6.87 -8.92
C LYS A 98 -11.01 -6.12 -10.02
N HIS A 99 -9.99 -5.35 -9.67
CA HIS A 99 -9.34 -4.41 -10.58
C HIS A 99 -7.92 -4.83 -11.02
N LYS A 100 -7.35 -5.91 -10.46
CA LYS A 100 -5.99 -6.36 -10.82
C LYS A 100 -5.83 -6.72 -12.29
N ALA A 101 -6.85 -7.30 -12.92
CA ALA A 101 -6.82 -7.62 -14.35
C ALA A 101 -6.86 -6.35 -15.22
N GLU A 102 -7.70 -5.38 -14.85
CA GLU A 102 -7.81 -4.07 -15.51
C GLU A 102 -6.49 -3.29 -15.43
N ALA A 103 -5.78 -3.40 -14.30
CA ALA A 103 -4.46 -2.81 -14.09
C ALA A 103 -3.30 -3.60 -14.71
N GLY A 104 -3.56 -4.68 -15.48
CA GLY A 104 -2.52 -5.49 -16.13
C GLY A 104 -1.74 -6.43 -15.20
N ARG A 105 -2.30 -6.74 -14.03
CA ARG A 105 -1.70 -7.55 -12.95
C ARG A 105 -2.57 -8.77 -12.61
N ALA A 106 -3.09 -9.48 -13.62
CA ALA A 106 -4.09 -10.54 -13.45
C ALA A 106 -3.67 -11.64 -12.45
N ASP A 107 -2.39 -12.04 -12.48
CA ASP A 107 -1.84 -13.10 -11.63
C ASP A 107 -1.30 -12.60 -10.28
N ALA A 108 -1.42 -11.30 -9.98
CA ALA A 108 -0.92 -10.75 -8.74
C ALA A 108 -1.79 -11.16 -7.54
N VAL A 109 -1.12 -11.34 -6.40
CA VAL A 109 -1.74 -11.62 -5.10
C VAL A 109 -1.39 -10.47 -4.17
N LEU A 110 -2.39 -9.95 -3.47
CA LEU A 110 -2.19 -8.92 -2.46
C LEU A 110 -1.70 -9.57 -1.16
N GLU A 111 -0.52 -9.17 -0.70
CA GLU A 111 0.02 -9.58 0.60
C GLU A 111 -0.28 -8.50 1.64
N MET A 112 -1.03 -8.87 2.68
CA MET A 112 -1.35 -8.02 3.83
C MET A 112 -0.72 -8.67 5.07
N TRP A 113 0.23 -7.97 5.70
CA TRP A 113 1.00 -8.45 6.87
C TRP A 113 0.51 -7.82 8.15
#